data_AF-A0A068NUP1-F1
#
_entry.id   AF-A0A068NUP1-F1
#
_cell.length_a   1.000
_cell.length_b   1.000
_cell.length_c   1.000
_cell.angle_alpha   90.00
_cell.angle_beta   90.00
_cell.angle_gamma   90.00
#
_symmetry.space_group_name_H-M   'P 1'
#
loop_
_entity.id
_entity.type
_entity.pdbx_description
1 polymer ?
#
loop_
_entity_poly.entity_id
_entity_poly.type
_entity_poly.pdbx_seq_one_letter_code
_entity_poly.pdbx_strand_id
1 'polypeptide(L)'
;MCYFRKNEYAAAIDPLRRACTLDPKCWQAGARLAQCYDRLHRYEEAYEIAKVWQRVNPSDPTLQGLVYTLEHQVRGNRKDGWERTQHLAHEVTFSQE
;
A
#
# COMPACT_ATOMS: atom_id res chain seq x y z
N MET A 1 4.49 -7.63 -24.80
CA MET A 1 3.28 -8.43 -24.49
C MET A 1 3.13 -8.71 -22.98
N CYS A 2 2.91 -7.67 -22.15
CA CYS A 2 2.75 -7.85 -20.68
C CYS A 2 1.68 -6.95 -20.02
N TYR A 3 0.75 -6.35 -20.77
CA TYR A 3 -0.27 -5.43 -20.19
C TYR A 3 -1.43 -6.13 -19.48
N PHE A 4 -1.67 -7.43 -19.75
CA PHE A 4 -2.84 -8.13 -19.23
C PHE A 4 -2.89 -8.20 -17.71
N ARG A 5 -1.77 -8.55 -17.05
CA ARG A 5 -1.77 -8.77 -15.60
C ARG A 5 -2.07 -7.50 -14.80
N LYS A 6 -1.48 -6.35 -15.18
CA LYS A 6 -1.73 -5.07 -14.48
C LYS A 6 -3.18 -4.64 -14.57
N ASN A 7 -3.81 -4.79 -15.73
CA ASN A 7 -5.20 -4.38 -15.91
C ASN A 7 -6.17 -5.27 -15.13
N GLU A 8 -5.87 -6.58 -15.03
CA GLU A 8 -6.65 -7.52 -14.24
C GLU A 8 -6.56 -7.28 -12.73
N TYR A 9 -5.39 -6.92 -12.19
CA TYR A 9 -5.28 -6.58 -10.77
C TYR A 9 -6.10 -5.33 -10.41
N ALA A 10 -6.14 -4.33 -11.29
CA ALA A 10 -6.96 -3.14 -11.09
C ALA A 10 -8.46 -3.48 -11.09
N ALA A 11 -8.90 -4.33 -12.04
CA ALA A 11 -10.27 -4.80 -12.11
C ALA A 11 -10.66 -5.72 -10.93
N ALA A 12 -9.69 -6.46 -10.36
CA ALA A 12 -9.88 -7.35 -9.22
C ALA A 12 -10.07 -6.61 -7.88
N ILE A 13 -9.71 -5.32 -7.80
CA ILE A 13 -9.91 -4.52 -6.58
C ILE A 13 -11.39 -4.37 -6.25
N ASP A 14 -12.25 -4.05 -7.22
CA ASP A 14 -13.69 -3.84 -6.99
C ASP A 14 -14.40 -5.09 -6.41
N PRO A 15 -14.26 -6.30 -7.00
CA PRO A 15 -14.88 -7.50 -6.44
C PRO A 15 -14.29 -7.88 -5.09
N LEU A 16 -12.98 -7.71 -4.88
CA LEU A 16 -12.36 -7.97 -3.57
C LEU A 16 -12.85 -6.97 -2.50
N ARG A 17 -13.07 -5.70 -2.86
CA ARG A 17 -13.63 -4.70 -1.94
C ARG A 17 -15.05 -5.05 -1.54
N ARG A 18 -15.87 -5.49 -2.51
CA ARG A 18 -17.23 -5.99 -2.23
C ARG A 18 -17.20 -7.23 -1.35
N ALA A 19 -16.29 -8.15 -1.60
CA ALA A 19 -16.11 -9.34 -0.75
C ALA A 19 -15.75 -8.94 0.69
N CYS A 20 -14.84 -7.98 0.87
CA CYS A 20 -14.50 -7.42 2.18
C CYS A 20 -15.69 -6.72 2.87
N THR A 21 -16.61 -6.09 2.12
CA THR A 21 -17.82 -5.49 2.71
C THR A 21 -18.88 -6.52 3.07
N LEU A 22 -18.94 -7.64 2.35
CA LEU A 22 -19.89 -8.72 2.59
C LEU A 22 -19.46 -9.60 3.77
N ASP A 23 -18.16 -9.86 3.90
CA ASP A 23 -17.59 -10.58 5.04
C ASP A 23 -16.50 -9.75 5.73
N PRO A 24 -16.87 -8.99 6.78
CA PRO A 24 -15.93 -8.15 7.54
C PRO A 24 -14.94 -8.94 8.40
N LYS A 25 -14.99 -10.29 8.40
CA LYS A 25 -14.00 -11.16 9.05
C LYS A 25 -13.08 -11.85 8.05
N CYS A 26 -13.26 -11.63 6.75
CA CYS A 26 -12.47 -12.24 5.69
C CYS A 26 -11.15 -11.49 5.50
N TRP A 27 -10.24 -11.67 6.47
CA TRP A 27 -8.86 -11.20 6.37
C TRP A 27 -8.14 -11.72 5.11
N GLN A 28 -8.57 -12.88 4.59
CA GLN A 28 -8.07 -13.47 3.35
C GLN A 28 -8.36 -12.58 2.13
N ALA A 29 -9.56 -11.99 2.06
CA ALA A 29 -9.92 -11.04 1.00
C ALA A 29 -9.09 -9.75 1.14
N GLY A 30 -8.91 -9.27 2.37
CA GLY A 30 -8.04 -8.14 2.67
C GLY A 30 -6.58 -8.35 2.25
N ALA A 31 -6.02 -9.51 2.56
CA ALA A 31 -4.66 -9.90 2.18
C ALA A 31 -4.50 -10.02 0.66
N ARG A 32 -5.50 -10.56 -0.05
CA ARG A 32 -5.51 -10.63 -1.52
C ARG A 32 -5.61 -9.24 -2.16
N LEU A 33 -6.40 -8.35 -1.56
CA LEU A 33 -6.57 -6.98 -2.03
C LEU A 33 -5.27 -6.17 -1.83
N ALA A 34 -4.60 -6.31 -0.68
CA ALA A 34 -3.26 -5.73 -0.46
C ALA A 34 -2.22 -6.27 -1.47
N GLN A 35 -2.24 -7.56 -1.79
CA GLN A 35 -1.37 -8.13 -2.84
C GLN A 35 -1.69 -7.59 -4.24
N CYS A 36 -2.96 -7.32 -4.56
CA CYS A 36 -3.30 -6.68 -5.83
C CYS A 36 -2.71 -5.26 -5.92
N TYR A 37 -2.76 -4.50 -4.83
CA TYR A 37 -2.12 -3.18 -4.75
C TYR A 37 -0.59 -3.24 -4.82
N ASP A 38 0.06 -4.23 -4.19
CA ASP A 38 1.50 -4.50 -4.33
C ASP A 38 1.88 -4.73 -5.80
N ARG A 39 1.13 -5.58 -6.52
CA ARG A 39 1.35 -5.84 -7.96
C ARG A 39 1.13 -4.61 -8.85
N LEU A 40 0.35 -3.65 -8.37
CA LEU A 40 0.12 -2.36 -9.03
C LEU A 40 1.16 -1.30 -8.65
N HIS A 41 2.15 -1.64 -7.82
CA HIS A 41 3.12 -0.72 -7.22
C HIS A 41 2.51 0.36 -6.33
N ARG A 42 1.30 0.14 -5.83
CA ARG A 42 0.57 1.03 -4.92
C ARG A 42 0.80 0.58 -3.48
N TYR A 43 2.06 0.65 -3.05
CA TYR A 43 2.50 0.08 -1.76
C TYR A 43 1.86 0.78 -0.55
N GLU A 44 1.61 2.09 -0.62
CA GLU A 44 0.97 2.84 0.47
C GLU A 44 -0.44 2.33 0.76
N GLU A 45 -1.24 2.12 -0.28
CA GLU A 45 -2.60 1.63 -0.15
C GLU A 45 -2.64 0.16 0.27
N ALA A 46 -1.71 -0.65 -0.25
CA ALA A 46 -1.53 -2.02 0.21
C ALA A 46 -1.26 -2.08 1.72
N TYR A 47 -0.36 -1.21 2.21
CA TYR A 47 0.03 -1.15 3.62
C TYR A 47 -1.13 -0.75 4.53
N GLU A 48 -1.86 0.32 4.18
CA GLU A 48 -3.01 0.79 4.97
C GLU A 48 -4.07 -0.30 5.11
N ILE A 49 -4.36 -1.00 4.01
CA ILE A 49 -5.35 -2.09 4.00
C ILE A 49 -4.87 -3.24 4.88
N ALA A 50 -3.63 -3.71 4.69
CA ALA A 50 -3.07 -4.80 5.48
C ALA A 50 -3.08 -4.45 6.99
N LYS A 51 -2.84 -3.19 7.36
CA LYS A 51 -2.86 -2.70 8.74
C LYS A 51 -4.28 -2.68 9.33
N VAL A 52 -5.30 -2.30 8.55
CA VAL A 52 -6.70 -2.39 8.99
C VAL A 52 -7.06 -3.84 9.31
N TRP A 53 -6.72 -4.79 8.43
CA TRP A 53 -6.99 -6.22 8.66
C TRP A 53 -6.18 -6.81 9.80
N GLN A 54 -4.93 -6.37 9.99
CA GLN A 54 -4.12 -6.75 11.15
C GLN A 54 -4.77 -6.31 12.47
N ARG A 55 -5.46 -5.16 12.52
CA ARG A 55 -6.21 -4.75 13.72
C ARG A 55 -7.41 -5.64 14.01
N VAL A 56 -8.05 -6.16 12.96
CA VAL A 56 -9.17 -7.10 13.09
C VAL A 56 -8.69 -8.47 13.55
N ASN A 57 -7.52 -8.92 13.06
CA ASN A 57 -6.90 -10.17 13.48
C ASN A 57 -5.40 -10.00 13.81
N PRO A 58 -5.07 -9.50 15.00
CA PRO A 58 -3.69 -9.21 15.39
C PRO A 58 -2.88 -10.47 15.70
N SER A 59 -3.54 -11.63 15.84
CA SER A 59 -2.89 -12.92 16.10
C SER A 59 -2.48 -13.67 14.84
N ASP A 60 -2.77 -13.14 13.64
CA ASP A 60 -2.41 -13.81 12.39
C ASP A 60 -0.97 -13.41 11.95
N PRO A 61 0.00 -14.34 11.98
CA PRO A 61 1.38 -14.06 11.59
C PRO A 61 1.53 -13.75 10.09
N THR A 62 0.59 -14.20 9.25
CA THR A 62 0.61 -13.91 7.81
C THR A 62 0.33 -12.44 7.55
N LEU A 63 -0.68 -11.87 8.21
CA LEU A 63 -0.96 -10.42 8.14
C LEU A 63 0.19 -9.59 8.70
N GLN A 64 0.78 -10.03 9.81
CA GLN A 64 1.94 -9.34 10.39
C GLN A 64 3.13 -9.32 9.42
N GLY A 65 3.44 -10.45 8.79
CA GLY A 65 4.49 -10.53 7.76
C GLY A 65 4.18 -9.64 6.56
N LEU A 66 2.94 -9.64 6.08
CA LEU A 66 2.51 -8.80 4.96
C LEU A 66 2.68 -7.31 5.28
N VAL A 67 2.18 -6.84 6.43
CA VAL A 67 2.32 -5.44 6.87
C VAL A 67 3.80 -5.05 6.97
N TYR A 68 4.65 -5.91 7.53
CA TYR A 68 6.08 -5.65 7.66
C TYR A 68 6.75 -5.50 6.29
N THR A 69 6.49 -6.42 5.35
CA THR A 69 7.07 -6.35 3.99
C THR A 69 6.64 -5.10 3.24
N LEU A 70 5.35 -4.74 3.32
CA LEU A 70 4.80 -3.54 2.69
C LEU A 70 5.34 -2.27 3.35
N GLU A 71 5.53 -2.25 4.67
CA GLU A 71 6.13 -1.11 5.37
C GLU A 71 7.54 -0.80 4.87
N HIS A 72 8.35 -1.83 4.66
CA HIS A 72 9.71 -1.69 4.11
C HIS A 72 9.70 -1.14 2.69
N GLN A 73 8.79 -1.62 1.84
CA GLN A 73 8.62 -1.10 0.49
C GLN A 73 8.15 0.35 0.48
N VAL A 74 7.15 0.70 1.30
CA VAL A 74 6.65 2.08 1.44
C VAL A 74 7.76 2.99 1.96
N ARG A 75 8.49 2.57 2.99
CA ARG A 75 9.60 3.35 3.55
C ARG A 75 10.71 3.55 2.52
N GLY A 76 11.03 2.54 1.72
CA GLY A 76 11.97 2.62 0.60
C GLY A 76 11.52 3.64 -0.45
N ASN A 77 10.29 3.51 -0.94
CA ASN A 77 9.76 4.37 -2.01
C ASN A 77 9.47 5.82 -1.56
N ARG A 78 9.18 6.03 -0.27
CA ARG A 78 9.06 7.38 0.30
C ARG A 78 10.40 8.09 0.27
N LYS A 79 11.53 7.36 0.36
CA LYS A 79 12.89 7.95 0.38
C LYS A 79 13.18 8.84 -0.80
N ASP A 80 12.78 8.38 -1.97
CA ASP A 80 12.94 9.13 -3.21
C ASP A 80 12.06 10.41 -3.28
N GLY A 81 11.00 10.49 -2.45
CA GLY A 81 10.03 11.59 -2.44
C GLY A 81 10.46 12.78 -1.59
N TRP A 82 11.04 12.56 -0.40
CA TRP A 82 11.32 13.65 0.55
C TRP A 82 12.62 14.42 0.30
N GLU A 83 13.58 13.82 -0.41
CA GLU A 83 14.81 14.53 -0.83
C GLU A 83 14.50 15.74 -1.73
N ARG A 84 13.46 15.64 -2.58
CA ARG A 84 13.02 16.72 -3.47
C ARG A 84 12.36 17.89 -2.72
N THR A 85 11.64 17.61 -1.64
CA THR A 85 10.97 18.65 -0.83
C THR A 85 11.89 19.34 0.17
N GLN A 86 12.93 18.67 0.68
CA GLN A 86 13.90 19.32 1.56
C GLN A 86 14.84 20.29 0.82
N HIS A 87 15.18 20.02 -0.43
CA HIS A 87 15.98 20.95 -1.25
C HIS A 87 15.21 22.25 -1.55
N LEU A 88 13.92 22.15 -1.92
CA LEU A 88 13.11 23.32 -2.27
C LEU A 88 12.86 24.27 -1.08
N ALA A 89 12.82 23.73 0.15
CA ALA A 89 12.60 24.53 1.36
C ALA A 89 13.84 25.34 1.78
N HIS A 90 15.05 24.94 1.39
CA HIS A 90 16.27 25.66 1.73
C HIS A 90 16.57 26.81 0.75
N GLU A 91 16.04 26.79 -0.46
CA GLU A 91 16.25 27.83 -1.49
C GLU A 91 15.38 29.08 -1.28
N VAL A 92 14.27 28.99 -0.53
CA VAL A 92 13.34 30.12 -0.35
C VAL A 92 13.79 31.11 0.74
N THR A 93 14.76 30.73 1.59
CA THR A 93 15.28 31.60 2.66
C THR A 93 16.45 32.52 2.27
N PHE A 94 16.89 32.54 1.01
CA PHE A 94 18.11 33.26 0.59
C PHE A 94 17.89 34.33 -0.50
N SER A 95 16.72 35.00 -0.53
CA SER A 95 16.48 36.13 -1.44
C SER A 95 15.65 37.26 -0.81
N GLN A 96 16.15 37.80 0.29
CA GLN A 96 15.84 39.17 0.72
C GLN A 96 17.12 39.76 1.33
N GLU A 97 18.03 40.22 0.47
CA GLU A 97 19.00 41.29 0.78
C GLU A 97 18.52 42.59 0.12
#